data_AF-A0A959UMS1-F1
#
_entry.id   AF-A0A959UMS1-F1
#
_cell.length_a   1.000
_cell.length_b   1.000
_cell.length_c   1.000
_cell.angle_alpha   90.00
_cell.angle_beta   90.00
_cell.angle_gamma   90.00
#
_symmetry.space_group_name_H-M   'P 1'
#
loop_
_entity.id
_entity.type
_entity.pdbx_description
1 polymer ?
#
loop_
_entity_poly.entity_id
_entity_poly.type
_entity_poly.pdbx_seq_one_letter_code
_entity_poly.pdbx_strand_id
1 'polypeptide(L)'
;MKTTNTNMIKILIALALLIPALSFGQSTSLGLRAGGTSGLSYNYFDQDGYGIELILGSKDGGMRFTGLIKNYKPVLTDRVANLFVYTGLGAHSGFISYKVHEYEKIGDLYFFEKYRITKPVVGGDFALGAEYRFESIPVSMSFDYKPYFEFFGKRTFRVDLWDFAFSIRYVFNNLKS
;
A
#
# COMPACT_ATOMS: atom_id res chain seq x y z
N MET A 1 25.63 28.01 -3.90
CA MET A 1 24.51 27.06 -4.12
C MET A 1 24.37 26.13 -2.91
N LYS A 2 23.78 26.59 -1.80
CA LYS A 2 23.65 25.82 -0.52
C LYS A 2 22.27 25.95 0.14
N THR A 3 21.33 26.64 -0.50
CA THR A 3 20.03 27.03 0.08
C THR A 3 18.92 26.00 -0.13
N THR A 4 19.08 25.03 -1.05
CA THR A 4 18.03 24.07 -1.41
C THR A 4 17.76 23.03 -0.31
N ASN A 5 18.80 22.52 0.35
CA ASN A 5 18.65 21.46 1.36
C ASN A 5 18.00 21.95 2.66
N THR A 6 18.32 23.16 3.12
CA THR A 6 17.74 23.72 4.35
C THR A 6 16.26 24.01 4.19
N ASN A 7 15.84 24.46 3.01
CA ASN A 7 14.43 24.71 2.71
C ASN A 7 13.65 23.39 2.57
N MET A 8 14.25 22.36 1.95
CA MET A 8 13.66 21.02 1.86
C MET A 8 13.49 20.36 3.23
N ILE A 9 14.48 20.49 4.13
CA ILE A 9 14.39 20.00 5.50
C ILE A 9 13.31 20.74 6.29
N LYS A 10 13.20 22.07 6.14
CA LYS A 10 12.12 22.85 6.77
C LYS A 10 10.74 22.46 6.25
N ILE A 11 10.60 22.18 4.95
CA ILE A 11 9.34 21.69 4.35
C ILE A 11 9.01 20.30 4.89
N LEU A 12 9.98 19.38 4.98
CA LEU A 12 9.78 18.04 5.53
C LEU A 12 9.42 18.09 7.02
N ILE A 13 10.05 18.97 7.80
CA ILE A 13 9.72 19.18 9.22
C ILE A 13 8.33 19.82 9.36
N ALA A 14 7.97 20.80 8.52
CA ALA A 14 6.64 21.40 8.50
C ALA A 14 5.56 20.37 8.12
N LEU A 15 5.83 19.49 7.14
CA LEU A 15 4.94 18.37 6.79
C LEU A 15 4.79 17.38 7.95
N ALA A 16 5.88 17.04 8.63
CA ALA A 16 5.87 16.12 9.78
C ALA A 16 5.13 16.72 10.99
N LEU A 17 5.19 18.04 11.18
CA LEU A 17 4.51 18.76 12.26
C LEU A 17 3.03 19.08 11.96
N LEU A 18 2.56 18.90 10.73
CA LEU A 18 1.14 19.00 10.36
C LEU A 18 0.35 17.72 10.70
N ILE A 19 1.02 16.59 10.87
CA ILE A 19 0.41 15.28 11.16
C ILE A 19 -0.30 15.23 12.53
N PRO A 20 0.20 15.85 13.63
CA PRO A 20 -0.47 15.81 14.93
C PRO A 20 -1.66 16.79 15.06
N ALA A 21 -1.73 17.83 14.22
CA ALA A 21 -2.72 18.91 14.34
C ALA A 21 -4.14 18.52 13.91
N LEU A 22 -4.30 17.33 13.32
CA LEU A 22 -5.60 16.80 12.93
C LEU A 22 -6.27 15.98 14.05
N SER A 23 -5.56 15.57 15.10
CA SER A 23 -5.95 14.47 16.02
C SER A 23 -7.24 14.59 16.88
N PHE A 24 -8.09 15.61 16.70
CA PHE A 24 -9.41 15.62 17.34
C PHE A 24 -10.41 14.80 16.52
N GLY A 25 -10.77 13.61 17.01
CA GLY A 25 -11.81 12.76 16.42
C GLY A 25 -11.32 11.83 15.30
N GLN A 26 -10.05 11.45 15.27
CA GLN A 26 -9.47 10.63 14.19
C GLN A 26 -8.69 9.43 14.74
N SER A 27 -8.72 8.35 13.96
CA SER A 27 -8.03 7.10 14.26
C SER A 27 -6.94 6.83 13.24
N THR A 28 -5.75 6.48 13.76
CA THR A 28 -4.63 6.02 12.93
C THR A 28 -4.32 4.57 13.26
N SER A 29 -3.86 3.81 12.28
CA SER A 29 -3.36 2.45 12.49
C SER A 29 -2.10 2.16 11.68
N LEU A 30 -1.25 1.28 12.20
CA LEU A 30 -0.08 0.76 11.52
C LEU A 30 -0.18 -0.76 11.48
N GLY A 31 0.10 -1.37 10.33
CA GLY A 31 -0.08 -2.79 10.16
C GLY A 31 0.83 -3.43 9.14
N LEU A 32 0.77 -4.77 9.16
CA LEU A 32 1.40 -5.64 8.20
C LEU A 32 0.34 -6.13 7.22
N ARG A 33 0.67 -6.09 5.93
CA ARG A 33 -0.11 -6.63 4.83
C ARG A 33 0.64 -7.80 4.24
N ALA A 34 -0.01 -8.97 4.13
CA ALA A 34 0.57 -10.19 3.57
C ALA A 34 -0.31 -10.73 2.44
N GLY A 35 0.26 -10.88 1.25
CA GLY A 35 -0.46 -11.28 0.04
C GLY A 35 0.27 -10.87 -1.24
N GLY A 36 -0.50 -10.55 -2.28
CA GLY A 36 0.01 -10.15 -3.59
C GLY A 36 1.08 -9.06 -3.48
N THR A 37 0.71 -7.90 -2.94
CA THR A 37 1.67 -6.90 -2.44
C THR A 37 1.78 -7.02 -0.92
N SER A 38 2.97 -7.38 -0.43
CA SER A 38 3.23 -7.59 1.00
C SER A 38 4.11 -6.49 1.59
N GLY A 39 3.80 -5.98 2.77
CA GLY A 39 4.63 -4.96 3.43
C GLY A 39 3.93 -4.24 4.57
N LEU A 40 4.30 -2.97 4.77
CA LEU A 40 3.76 -2.13 5.83
C LEU A 40 2.62 -1.26 5.28
N SER A 41 1.59 -1.08 6.10
CA SER A 41 0.48 -0.17 5.81
C SER A 41 0.25 0.77 6.98
N TYR A 42 0.10 2.05 6.68
CA TYR A 42 -0.33 3.08 7.61
C TYR A 42 -1.70 3.61 7.16
N ASN A 43 -2.68 3.58 8.06
CA ASN A 43 -4.00 4.15 7.80
C ASN A 43 -4.24 5.34 8.71
N TYR A 44 -4.96 6.29 8.13
CA TYR A 44 -5.60 7.40 8.80
C TYR A 44 -7.08 7.37 8.40
N PHE A 45 -8.01 7.39 9.35
CA PHE A 45 -9.44 7.45 9.04
C PHE A 45 -10.18 8.33 10.02
N ASP A 46 -11.21 9.01 9.51
CA ASP A 46 -12.09 9.88 10.28
C ASP A 46 -13.36 9.16 10.74
N GLN A 47 -14.17 9.86 11.54
CA GLN A 47 -15.48 9.38 11.98
C GLN A 47 -16.52 9.32 10.86
N ASP A 48 -16.31 10.06 9.76
CA ASP A 48 -17.25 10.18 8.65
C ASP A 48 -17.13 9.02 7.64
N GLY A 49 -16.27 8.03 7.94
CA GLY A 49 -16.07 6.85 7.12
C GLY A 49 -15.17 7.12 5.92
N TYR A 50 -14.34 8.16 5.94
CA TYR A 50 -13.28 8.36 4.95
C TYR A 50 -11.90 8.10 5.56
N GLY A 51 -10.98 7.61 4.75
CA GLY A 51 -9.63 7.33 5.20
C GLY A 51 -8.61 7.36 4.08
N ILE A 52 -7.35 7.55 4.48
CA ILE A 52 -6.18 7.49 3.63
C ILE A 52 -5.32 6.33 4.09
N GLU A 53 -4.89 5.48 3.15
CA GLU A 53 -3.94 4.39 3.40
C GLU A 53 -2.67 4.62 2.60
N LEU A 54 -1.52 4.50 3.27
CA LEU A 54 -0.20 4.46 2.65
C LEU A 54 0.36 3.06 2.80
N ILE A 55 0.82 2.46 1.71
CA ILE A 55 1.40 1.11 1.69
C ILE A 55 2.83 1.20 1.16
N LEU A 56 3.78 0.70 1.95
CA LEU A 56 5.14 0.39 1.50
C LEU A 56 5.25 -1.13 1.35
N GLY A 57 5.17 -1.60 0.11
CA GLY A 57 5.05 -3.01 -0.22
C GLY A 57 6.15 -3.53 -1.14
N SER A 58 6.48 -4.81 -1.00
CA SER A 58 7.30 -5.59 -1.92
C SER A 58 6.42 -6.43 -2.83
N LYS A 59 6.70 -6.37 -4.14
CA LYS A 59 6.08 -7.20 -5.18
C LYS A 59 7.00 -7.28 -6.39
N ASP A 60 6.99 -8.41 -7.11
CA ASP A 60 7.82 -8.64 -8.30
C ASP A 60 9.32 -8.36 -8.07
N GLY A 61 9.83 -8.72 -6.89
CA GLY A 61 11.23 -8.53 -6.51
C GLY A 61 11.67 -7.08 -6.33
N GLY A 62 10.74 -6.12 -6.31
CA GLY A 62 11.01 -4.71 -6.05
C GLY A 62 10.06 -4.09 -5.02
N MET A 63 10.15 -2.78 -4.84
CA MET A 63 9.38 -2.04 -3.83
C MET A 63 8.42 -1.05 -4.47
N ARG A 64 7.29 -0.82 -3.82
CA ARG A 64 6.24 0.12 -4.23
C ARG A 64 5.76 0.94 -3.04
N PHE A 65 5.53 2.21 -3.32
CA PHE A 65 4.78 3.11 -2.46
C PHE A 65 3.40 3.31 -3.08
N THR A 66 2.34 3.05 -2.32
CA THR A 66 0.94 3.21 -2.75
C THR A 66 0.23 4.17 -1.82
N GLY A 67 -0.56 5.08 -2.37
CA GLY A 67 -1.52 5.89 -1.62
C GLY A 67 -2.93 5.57 -2.08
N LEU A 68 -3.84 5.33 -1.13
CA LEU A 68 -5.25 5.04 -1.37
C LEU A 68 -6.13 6.02 -0.58
N ILE A 69 -7.21 6.49 -1.19
CA ILE A 69 -8.33 7.12 -0.48
C ILE A 69 -9.45 6.09 -0.43
N LYS A 70 -9.98 5.83 0.77
CA LYS A 70 -10.96 4.78 1.04
C LYS A 70 -12.20 5.36 1.70
N ASN A 71 -13.35 4.79 1.36
CA ASN A 71 -14.62 5.00 2.03
C ASN A 71 -15.01 3.70 2.75
N TYR A 72 -15.23 3.78 4.06
CA TYR A 72 -15.63 2.71 4.95
C TYR A 72 -17.13 2.82 5.25
N LYS A 73 -17.82 1.68 5.20
CA LYS A 73 -19.23 1.57 5.57
C LYS A 73 -19.43 0.43 6.56
N PRO A 74 -20.12 0.67 7.68
CA PRO A 74 -20.44 -0.40 8.62
C PRO A 74 -21.38 -1.41 7.94
N VAL A 75 -21.13 -2.69 8.15
CA VAL A 75 -22.06 -3.75 7.78
C VAL A 75 -23.16 -3.77 8.83
N LEU A 76 -24.36 -3.32 8.45
CA LEU A 76 -25.54 -3.35 9.32
C LEU A 76 -26.08 -4.79 9.37
N THR A 77 -25.59 -5.58 10.32
CA THR A 77 -26.09 -6.92 10.58
C THR A 77 -26.17 -7.16 12.09
N ASP A 78 -27.26 -7.79 12.53
CA ASP A 78 -27.52 -8.04 13.96
C ASP A 78 -26.53 -9.06 14.58
N ARG A 79 -25.70 -9.70 13.75
CA ARG A 79 -24.84 -10.83 14.15
C ARG A 79 -23.36 -10.49 14.26
N VAL A 80 -22.90 -9.41 13.63
CA VAL A 80 -21.48 -9.05 13.54
C VAL A 80 -21.33 -7.54 13.70
N ALA A 81 -21.08 -7.12 14.94
CA ALA A 81 -20.69 -5.75 15.23
C ALA A 81 -19.26 -5.48 14.71
N ASN A 82 -18.94 -4.22 14.42
CA ASN A 82 -17.58 -3.74 14.07
C ASN A 82 -16.96 -4.33 12.79
N LEU A 83 -17.79 -4.85 11.89
CA LEU A 83 -17.39 -5.20 10.54
C LEU A 83 -17.65 -4.03 9.60
N PHE A 84 -16.64 -3.63 8.85
CA PHE A 84 -16.70 -2.56 7.86
C PHE A 84 -16.35 -3.12 6.50
N VAL A 85 -17.10 -2.74 5.47
CA VAL A 85 -16.66 -2.89 4.09
C VAL A 85 -16.08 -1.57 3.62
N TYR A 86 -15.08 -1.62 2.76
CA TYR A 86 -14.51 -0.41 2.19
C TYR A 86 -14.28 -0.54 0.70
N THR A 87 -14.32 0.61 0.03
CA THR A 87 -13.90 0.77 -1.36
C THR A 87 -13.00 1.99 -1.48
N GLY A 88 -12.03 1.96 -2.38
CA GLY A 88 -11.09 3.06 -2.54
C GLY A 88 -10.43 3.10 -3.89
N LEU A 89 -9.80 4.24 -4.16
CA LEU A 89 -9.03 4.50 -5.36
C LEU A 89 -7.71 5.12 -4.97
N GLY A 90 -6.70 4.91 -5.80
CA GLY A 90 -5.39 5.48 -5.55
C GLY A 90 -4.39 5.22 -6.67
N ALA A 91 -3.12 5.35 -6.31
CA ALA A 91 -2.03 5.16 -7.24
C ALA A 91 -0.79 4.64 -6.50
N HIS A 92 0.10 4.01 -7.25
CA HIS A 92 1.39 3.57 -6.78
C HIS A 92 2.52 3.99 -7.71
N SER A 93 3.72 4.04 -7.14
CA SER A 93 4.97 4.14 -7.89
C SER A 93 6.05 3.32 -7.21
N GLY A 94 7.05 2.93 -7.97
CA GLY A 94 8.16 2.15 -7.44
C GLY A 94 9.00 1.52 -8.53
N PHE A 95 9.55 0.36 -8.23
CA PHE A 95 10.36 -0.41 -9.16
C PHE A 95 10.10 -1.90 -9.01
N ILE A 96 10.33 -2.64 -10.09
CA ILE A 96 10.32 -4.10 -10.11
C ILE A 96 11.70 -4.60 -10.47
N SER A 97 12.06 -5.79 -9.99
CA SER A 97 13.35 -6.42 -10.35
C SER A 97 13.14 -7.86 -10.76
N TYR A 98 13.61 -8.22 -11.95
CA TYR A 98 13.48 -9.58 -12.47
C TYR A 98 14.78 -10.08 -13.08
N LYS A 99 14.97 -11.40 -13.05
CA LYS A 99 16.12 -12.07 -13.66
C LYS A 99 15.81 -12.33 -15.13
N VAL A 100 16.77 -12.02 -16.00
CA VAL A 100 16.73 -12.39 -17.42
C VAL A 100 17.72 -13.52 -17.65
N HIS A 101 17.33 -14.46 -18.50
CA HIS A 101 18.17 -15.55 -18.97
C HIS A 101 18.46 -15.26 -20.44
N GLU A 102 19.73 -14.99 -20.74
CA GLU A 102 20.18 -14.82 -22.12
C GLU A 102 20.92 -16.09 -22.52
N TYR A 103 20.54 -16.64 -23.67
CA TYR A 103 21.16 -17.83 -24.24
C TYR A 103 22.01 -17.36 -25.41
N GLU A 104 23.32 -17.33 -25.23
CA GLU A 104 24.25 -17.06 -26.32
C GLU A 104 24.88 -18.38 -26.76
N LYS A 105 24.70 -18.71 -28.05
CA LYS A 105 25.36 -19.85 -28.69
C LYS A 105 26.56 -19.32 -29.48
N ILE A 106 27.77 -19.61 -29.01
CA ILE A 106 29.02 -19.33 -29.73
C ILE A 106 29.64 -20.68 -30.10
N GLY A 107 29.45 -21.11 -31.35
CA GLY A 107 29.87 -22.45 -31.80
C GLY A 107 29.05 -23.56 -31.12
N ASP A 108 29.73 -24.55 -30.52
CA ASP A 108 29.11 -25.65 -29.76
C ASP A 108 29.04 -25.40 -28.24
N LEU A 109 29.45 -24.21 -27.80
CA LEU A 109 29.46 -23.82 -26.38
C LEU A 109 28.19 -23.03 -26.04
N TYR A 110 27.57 -23.40 -24.91
CA TYR A 110 26.42 -22.72 -24.34
C TYR A 110 26.89 -21.81 -23.20
N PHE A 111 26.72 -20.50 -23.35
CA PHE A 111 27.00 -19.54 -22.29
C PHE A 111 25.71 -19.19 -21.55
N PHE A 112 25.76 -19.18 -20.22
CA PHE A 112 24.64 -18.83 -19.35
C PHE A 112 24.96 -17.55 -18.60
N GLU A 113 24.37 -16.42 -18.99
CA GLU A 113 24.49 -15.17 -18.25
C GLU A 113 23.20 -14.85 -17.50
N LYS A 114 23.34 -14.53 -16.22
CA LYS A 114 22.24 -14.14 -15.33
C LYS A 114 22.48 -12.71 -14.88
N TYR A 115 21.73 -11.79 -15.46
CA TYR A 115 21.70 -10.41 -14.99
C TYR A 115 20.31 -10.02 -14.50
N ARG A 116 20.27 -9.02 -13.62
CA ARG A 116 19.05 -8.50 -13.01
C ARG A 116 18.70 -7.18 -13.67
N ILE A 117 17.48 -7.08 -14.19
CA ILE A 117 16.95 -5.83 -14.72
C ILE A 117 16.01 -5.22 -13.67
N THR A 118 16.26 -3.97 -13.33
CA THR A 118 15.37 -3.14 -12.50
C THR A 118 14.69 -2.12 -13.39
N LYS A 119 13.37 -1.99 -13.27
CA LYS A 119 12.58 -1.01 -14.05
C LYS A 119 11.62 -0.25 -13.15
N PRO A 120 11.41 1.06 -13.38
CA PRO A 120 10.39 1.82 -12.68
C PRO A 120 9.00 1.37 -13.12
N VAL A 121 8.02 1.54 -12.23
CA VAL A 121 6.59 1.34 -12.49
C VAL A 121 5.79 2.46 -11.84
N VAL A 122 4.69 2.84 -12.47
CA VAL A 122 3.67 3.73 -11.91
C VAL A 122 2.31 3.24 -12.37
N GLY A 123 1.29 3.35 -11.51
CA GLY A 123 -0.01 2.77 -11.81
C GLY A 123 -1.14 3.36 -10.98
N GLY A 124 -2.35 3.03 -11.41
CA GLY A 124 -3.58 3.31 -10.67
C GLY A 124 -4.08 2.07 -9.95
N ASP A 125 -4.62 2.26 -8.76
CA ASP A 125 -5.10 1.20 -7.88
C ASP A 125 -6.59 1.39 -7.60
N PHE A 126 -7.31 0.27 -7.59
CA PHE A 126 -8.61 0.17 -6.96
C PHE A 126 -8.46 -0.70 -5.72
N ALA A 127 -9.23 -0.42 -4.67
CA ALA A 127 -9.22 -1.17 -3.43
C ALA A 127 -10.65 -1.51 -3.02
N LEU A 128 -10.85 -2.74 -2.59
CA LEU A 128 -12.05 -3.16 -1.87
C LEU A 128 -11.69 -4.19 -0.82
N GLY A 129 -12.46 -4.25 0.25
CA GLY A 129 -12.20 -5.21 1.30
C GLY A 129 -13.18 -5.14 2.44
N ALA A 130 -12.93 -6.02 3.40
CA ALA A 130 -13.65 -6.08 4.65
C ALA A 130 -12.66 -5.98 5.81
N GLU A 131 -12.94 -5.12 6.79
CA GLU A 131 -12.13 -4.85 7.96
C GLU A 131 -12.97 -5.11 9.21
N TYR A 132 -12.48 -5.99 10.08
CA TYR A 132 -13.02 -6.23 11.40
C TYR A 132 -12.18 -5.50 12.45
N ARG A 133 -12.82 -4.68 13.27
CA ARG A 133 -12.17 -3.92 14.35
C ARG A 133 -12.51 -4.57 15.68
N PHE A 134 -11.49 -4.95 16.45
CA PHE A 134 -11.72 -5.53 17.77
C PHE A 134 -12.04 -4.44 18.78
N GLU A 135 -13.08 -4.66 19.61
CA GLU A 135 -13.43 -3.73 20.68
C GLU A 135 -12.49 -3.87 21.89
N SER A 136 -12.18 -5.12 22.26
CA SER A 136 -11.45 -5.43 23.50
C SER A 136 -9.94 -5.21 23.39
N ILE A 137 -9.39 -5.16 22.17
CA ILE A 137 -7.96 -4.97 21.92
C ILE A 137 -7.75 -3.95 20.80
N PRO A 138 -6.66 -3.17 20.82
CA PRO A 138 -6.38 -2.13 19.82
C PRO A 138 -5.85 -2.73 18.50
N VAL A 139 -6.58 -3.69 17.93
CA VAL A 139 -6.20 -4.42 16.71
C VAL A 139 -7.36 -4.40 15.72
N SER A 140 -7.03 -4.41 14.43
CA SER A 140 -7.96 -4.69 13.34
C SER A 140 -7.37 -5.73 12.41
N MET A 141 -8.25 -6.48 11.74
CA MET A 141 -7.88 -7.42 10.69
C MET A 141 -8.68 -7.13 9.44
N SER A 142 -8.07 -7.29 8.26
CA SER A 142 -8.80 -7.10 7.02
C SER A 142 -8.43 -8.12 5.94
N PHE A 143 -9.40 -8.40 5.09
CA PHE A 143 -9.18 -9.04 3.80
C PHE A 143 -9.30 -7.99 2.71
N ASP A 144 -8.26 -7.86 1.91
CA ASP A 144 -8.06 -6.77 0.99
C ASP A 144 -7.92 -7.31 -0.43
N TYR A 145 -8.65 -6.73 -1.38
CA TYR A 145 -8.48 -6.95 -2.80
C TYR A 145 -8.14 -5.61 -3.47
N LYS A 146 -6.95 -5.52 -4.06
CA LYS A 146 -6.38 -4.28 -4.57
C LYS A 146 -5.89 -4.38 -6.02
N PRO A 147 -6.78 -4.63 -7.01
CA PRO A 147 -6.37 -4.72 -8.40
C PRO A 147 -5.78 -3.40 -8.88
N TYR A 148 -4.87 -3.48 -9.84
CA TYR A 148 -4.19 -2.30 -10.36
C TYR A 148 -3.84 -2.46 -11.83
N PHE A 149 -3.61 -1.32 -12.47
CA PHE A 149 -2.93 -1.25 -13.76
C PHE A 149 -1.66 -0.43 -13.59
N GLU A 150 -0.63 -0.77 -14.36
CA GLU A 150 0.63 -0.05 -14.35
C GLU A 150 1.12 0.22 -15.78
N PHE A 151 1.85 1.32 -15.88
CA PHE A 151 2.69 1.67 -17.01
C PHE A 151 4.15 1.45 -16.64
N PHE A 152 4.96 1.19 -17.67
CA PHE A 152 6.37 0.82 -17.55
C PHE A 152 6.57 -0.53 -16.81
N GLY A 153 7.82 -0.93 -16.60
CA GLY A 153 8.16 -2.24 -16.06
C GLY A 153 8.46 -3.29 -17.14
N LYS A 154 8.00 -4.54 -16.94
CA LYS A 154 8.30 -5.66 -17.86
C LYS A 154 7.69 -5.42 -19.24
N ARG A 155 6.49 -4.84 -19.27
CA ARG A 155 5.71 -4.48 -20.47
C ARG A 155 5.36 -3.00 -20.39
N THR A 156 5.00 -2.38 -21.51
CA THR A 156 4.57 -0.97 -21.52
C THR A 156 3.31 -0.73 -20.69
N PHE A 157 2.41 -1.71 -20.66
CA PHE A 157 1.17 -1.71 -19.88
C PHE A 157 0.90 -3.10 -19.30
N ARG A 158 0.44 -3.16 -18.05
CA ARG A 158 0.05 -4.39 -17.36
C ARG A 158 -1.16 -4.13 -16.47
N VAL A 159 -2.10 -5.08 -16.45
CA VAL A 159 -3.19 -5.14 -15.47
C VAL A 159 -2.95 -6.37 -14.59
N ASP A 160 -3.08 -6.19 -13.28
CA ASP A 160 -2.98 -7.26 -12.30
C ASP A 160 -4.23 -7.27 -11.42
N LEU A 161 -5.02 -8.34 -11.54
CA LEU A 161 -6.27 -8.56 -10.81
C LEU A 161 -6.09 -9.55 -9.64
N TRP A 162 -4.86 -9.92 -9.30
CA TRP A 162 -4.57 -10.97 -8.32
C TRP A 162 -3.83 -10.45 -7.09
N ASP A 163 -4.00 -9.16 -6.76
CA ASP A 163 -3.47 -8.55 -5.52
C ASP A 163 -4.48 -8.66 -4.37
N PHE A 164 -4.59 -9.87 -3.83
CA PHE A 164 -5.31 -10.16 -2.60
C PHE A 164 -4.34 -10.16 -1.42
N ALA A 165 -4.78 -9.71 -0.24
CA ALA A 165 -3.97 -9.76 0.97
C ALA A 165 -4.83 -9.87 2.24
N PHE A 166 -4.18 -10.38 3.29
CA PHE A 166 -4.66 -10.26 4.66
C PHE A 166 -3.81 -9.22 5.38
N SER A 167 -4.44 -8.36 6.16
CA SER A 167 -3.74 -7.36 6.94
C SER A 167 -4.10 -7.45 8.42
N ILE A 168 -3.12 -7.18 9.29
CA ILE A 168 -3.30 -7.02 10.73
C ILE A 168 -2.72 -5.65 11.10
N ARG A 169 -3.48 -4.84 11.83
CA ARG A 169 -3.08 -3.46 12.16
C ARG A 169 -3.33 -3.15 13.62
N TYR A 170 -2.36 -2.49 14.24
CA TYR A 170 -2.49 -1.89 15.56
C TYR A 170 -3.14 -0.50 15.43
N VAL A 171 -4.17 -0.24 16.22
CA VAL A 171 -4.95 1.02 16.20
C VAL A 171 -4.49 1.90 17.36
N PHE A 172 -3.97 3.09 17.07
CA PHE A 172 -3.38 3.97 18.09
C PHE A 172 -4.46 4.69 18.92
N ASN A 173 -5.53 5.15 18.27
CA ASN A 173 -6.66 5.82 18.92
C ASN A 173 -7.93 5.10 18.50
N ASN A 174 -8.61 4.43 19.44
CA ASN A 174 -9.95 3.90 19.17
C ASN A 174 -10.95 5.06 19.28
N LEU A 175 -11.60 5.40 18.17
CA LEU A 175 -12.88 6.08 18.22
C LEU A 175 -13.86 5.09 18.86
N LYS A 176 -14.11 5.26 20.17
CA LYS A 176 -15.24 4.60 20.81
C LYS A 176 -16.49 5.10 20.08
N SER A 177 -17.19 4.19 19.39
CA SER A 177 -18.52 4.45 18.86
C SER A 177 -19.50 4.66 20.00
#